data_AF-A0A662GAY8-F1
#
_entry.id   AF-A0A662GAY8-F1
#
_cell.length_a   1.000
_cell.length_b   1.000
_cell.length_c   1.000
_cell.angle_alpha   90.00
_cell.angle_beta   90.00
_cell.angle_gamma   90.00
#
_symmetry.space_group_name_H-M   'P 1'
#
loop_
_entity.id
_entity.type
_entity.pdbx_description
1 polymer ?
#
loop_
_entity_poly.entity_id
_entity_poly.type
_entity_poly.pdbx_seq_one_letter_code
_entity_poly.pdbx_strand_id
1 'polypeptide(L)'
;MQLLNVSDQIVLSYHFYTPVEFCLHNGRYDFTLKYPGYIGGKYWDRKALKESMKYMNYFSKKYNLPVFIGEFGAGLGSGESALRWVNDTVSLFEEYGFHWTYTVYKSPYPDMCGLYYLPEESPWIMMLNNISNIVCEKYKNITEIRKEELIEIINTINIRNIIKLTKYLRTEEHLMHKELLNILKQ
;
A
#
# COMPACT_ATOMS: atom_id res chain seq x y z
N MET A 1 -23.08 -20.31 22.98
CA MET A 1 -22.86 -19.62 21.68
C MET A 1 -21.94 -20.50 20.85
N GLN A 2 -22.52 -21.41 20.07
CA GLN A 2 -21.78 -22.24 19.11
C GLN A 2 -21.52 -21.37 17.88
N LEU A 3 -20.27 -20.94 17.70
CA LEU A 3 -19.84 -20.38 16.43
C LEU A 3 -20.00 -21.48 15.37
N LEU A 4 -20.58 -21.09 14.24
CA LEU A 4 -20.97 -21.92 13.11
C LEU A 4 -19.88 -22.92 12.70
N ASN A 5 -20.29 -24.10 12.28
CA ASN A 5 -19.46 -25.21 11.80
C ASN A 5 -18.91 -24.92 10.38
N VAL A 6 -18.14 -23.83 10.24
CA VAL A 6 -17.60 -23.28 8.96
C VAL A 6 -16.08 -23.49 8.85
N SER A 7 -15.50 -24.35 9.68
CA SER A 7 -14.08 -24.33 10.04
C SER A 7 -13.10 -24.43 8.87
N ASP A 8 -13.51 -25.05 7.76
CA ASP A 8 -12.57 -25.42 6.70
C ASP A 8 -12.50 -24.38 5.56
N GLN A 9 -13.23 -23.27 5.64
CA GLN A 9 -13.32 -22.26 4.58
C GLN A 9 -13.06 -20.82 5.07
N ILE A 10 -12.51 -20.65 6.28
CA ILE A 10 -12.25 -19.32 6.85
C ILE A 10 -10.75 -19.02 6.86
N VAL A 11 -10.40 -17.84 6.35
CA VAL A 11 -9.05 -17.26 6.42
C VAL A 11 -9.15 -15.93 7.16
N LEU A 12 -8.22 -15.68 8.08
CA LEU A 12 -8.09 -14.37 8.72
C LEU A 12 -7.36 -13.42 7.76
N SER A 13 -8.03 -12.35 7.33
CA SER A 13 -7.44 -11.33 6.45
C SER A 13 -7.05 -10.08 7.23
N TYR A 14 -5.82 -9.59 7.04
CA TYR A 14 -5.33 -8.34 7.61
C TYR A 14 -4.65 -7.47 6.57
N HIS A 15 -4.67 -6.15 6.77
CA HIS A 15 -3.79 -5.22 6.07
C HIS A 15 -2.73 -4.75 7.07
N PHE A 16 -1.46 -4.75 6.66
CA PHE A 16 -0.33 -4.45 7.55
C PHE A 16 0.46 -3.25 7.05
N TYR A 17 0.30 -2.13 7.75
CA TYR A 17 1.01 -0.88 7.50
C TYR A 17 1.56 -0.30 8.80
N THR A 18 2.10 -1.14 9.68
CA THR A 18 2.60 -0.70 10.98
C THR A 18 4.11 -0.41 10.91
N PRO A 19 4.60 0.76 11.38
CA PRO A 19 3.84 1.92 11.84
C PRO A 19 3.19 2.71 10.69
N VAL A 20 1.96 3.15 10.92
CA VAL A 20 1.12 3.80 9.88
C VAL A 20 1.75 5.10 9.42
N GLU A 21 2.40 5.84 10.30
CA GLU A 21 3.05 7.11 9.96
C GLU A 21 4.21 6.93 8.97
N PHE A 22 4.92 5.81 9.04
CA PHE A 22 5.98 5.47 8.09
C PHE A 22 5.41 4.94 6.78
N CYS A 23 4.41 4.06 6.87
CA CYS A 23 3.86 3.36 5.72
C CYS A 23 2.82 4.17 4.93
N LEU A 24 2.00 5.00 5.57
CA LEU A 24 0.79 5.63 5.03
C LEU A 24 0.49 6.95 5.77
N HIS A 25 1.26 8.02 5.54
CA HIS A 25 0.94 9.32 6.15
C HIS A 25 -0.21 10.03 5.43
N ASN A 26 -0.98 10.85 6.17
CA ASN A 26 -2.26 11.56 5.85
C ASN A 26 -2.32 12.28 4.48
N GLY A 27 -2.27 11.54 3.38
CA GLY A 27 -2.37 12.04 2.00
C GLY A 27 -1.05 12.20 1.27
N ARG A 28 0.12 12.03 1.92
CA ARG A 28 1.46 11.93 1.31
C ARG A 28 2.40 11.15 2.22
N TYR A 29 3.26 10.31 1.65
CA TYR A 29 4.34 9.65 2.37
C TYR A 29 5.34 10.67 2.93
N ASP A 30 5.72 10.54 4.21
CA ASP A 30 6.85 11.29 4.77
C ASP A 30 8.13 10.45 4.62
N PHE A 31 8.86 10.71 3.54
CA PHE A 31 10.09 10.00 3.22
C PHE A 31 11.29 10.36 4.11
N THR A 32 11.13 11.31 5.04
CA THR A 32 12.18 11.66 6.00
C THR A 32 12.25 10.66 7.15
N LEU A 33 11.16 9.97 7.45
CA LEU A 33 11.11 8.94 8.48
C LEU A 33 12.04 7.77 8.14
N LYS A 34 12.68 7.22 9.18
CA LYS A 34 13.63 6.12 9.06
C LYS A 34 13.15 4.89 9.80
N TYR A 35 13.35 3.75 9.15
CA TYR A 35 13.18 2.42 9.71
C TYR A 35 14.47 1.62 9.48
N PRO A 36 15.02 0.92 10.50
CA PRO A 36 14.65 1.04 11.91
C PRO A 36 14.85 2.46 12.44
N GLY A 37 14.02 2.91 13.39
CA GLY A 37 14.07 4.29 13.89
C GLY A 37 12.89 4.70 14.75
N TYR A 38 12.95 5.92 15.29
CA TYR A 38 11.85 6.51 16.07
C TYR A 38 10.76 7.06 15.14
N ILE A 39 9.55 6.50 15.25
CA ILE A 39 8.36 6.92 14.50
C ILE A 39 7.20 7.00 15.50
N GLY A 40 6.54 8.15 15.57
CA GLY A 40 5.40 8.35 16.48
C GLY A 40 5.74 8.16 17.97
N GLY A 41 6.96 8.51 18.39
CA GLY A 41 7.41 8.39 19.78
C GLY A 41 7.80 6.96 20.23
N LYS A 42 7.77 5.98 19.32
CA LYS A 42 8.21 4.60 19.56
C LYS A 42 9.38 4.25 18.65
N TYR A 43 10.36 3.51 19.17
CA TYR A 43 11.40 2.92 18.34
C TYR A 43 10.85 1.69 17.62
N TRP A 44 10.97 1.68 16.30
CA TRP A 44 10.54 0.60 15.44
C TRP A 44 11.75 -0.08 14.81
N ASP A 45 11.82 -1.39 15.02
CA ASP A 45 12.74 -2.33 14.42
C ASP A 45 11.99 -3.64 14.17
N ARG A 46 12.69 -4.68 13.69
CA ARG A 46 12.08 -5.99 13.44
C ARG A 46 11.41 -6.58 14.69
N LYS A 47 11.97 -6.35 15.88
CA LYS A 47 11.40 -6.85 17.15
C LYS A 47 10.09 -6.13 17.46
N ALA A 48 10.04 -4.81 17.29
CA ALA A 48 8.83 -4.02 17.47
C ALA A 48 7.73 -4.39 16.45
N LEU A 49 8.11 -4.71 15.20
CA LEU A 49 7.19 -5.25 14.20
C LEU A 49 6.63 -6.62 14.64
N LYS A 50 7.51 -7.54 15.06
CA LYS A 50 7.11 -8.85 15.58
C LYS A 50 6.12 -8.74 16.74
N GLU A 51 6.38 -7.85 17.69
CA GLU A 51 5.48 -7.58 18.81
C GLU A 51 4.13 -7.00 18.36
N SER A 52 4.10 -6.20 17.29
CA SER A 52 2.83 -5.68 16.75
C SER A 52 1.96 -6.77 16.12
N MET A 53 2.57 -7.86 15.64
CA MET A 53 1.88 -9.01 15.03
C MET A 53 1.43 -10.06 16.05
N LYS A 54 1.78 -9.91 17.33
CA LYS A 54 1.57 -10.95 18.35
C LYS A 54 0.14 -11.45 18.44
N TYR A 55 -0.84 -10.56 18.28
CA TYR A 55 -2.25 -10.95 18.34
C TYR A 55 -2.72 -11.65 17.08
N MET A 56 -2.25 -11.27 15.89
CA MET A 56 -2.56 -11.99 14.66
C MET A 56 -2.10 -13.45 14.77
N ASN A 57 -0.86 -13.66 15.21
CA ASN A 57 -0.32 -15.02 15.42
C ASN A 57 -1.04 -15.76 16.54
N TYR A 58 -1.33 -15.11 17.67
CA TYR A 58 -2.10 -15.71 18.77
C TYR A 58 -3.48 -16.19 18.30
N PHE A 59 -4.22 -15.36 17.57
CA PHE A 59 -5.54 -15.72 17.04
C PHE A 59 -5.45 -16.87 16.04
N SER A 60 -4.49 -16.81 15.11
CA SER A 60 -4.22 -17.90 14.16
C SER A 60 -4.00 -19.24 14.88
N LYS A 61 -3.12 -19.28 15.88
CA LYS A 61 -2.82 -20.52 16.64
C LYS A 61 -3.98 -20.96 17.53
N LYS A 62 -4.67 -20.03 18.19
CA LYS A 62 -5.79 -20.35 19.10
C LYS A 62 -6.96 -21.01 18.38
N TYR A 63 -7.26 -20.54 17.17
CA TYR A 63 -8.41 -21.01 16.39
C TYR A 63 -8.02 -21.94 15.24
N ASN A 64 -6.73 -22.25 15.09
CA ASN A 64 -6.17 -23.05 13.99
C ASN A 64 -6.61 -22.54 12.60
N LEU A 65 -6.52 -21.22 12.40
CA LEU A 65 -6.92 -20.56 11.16
C LEU A 65 -5.71 -20.03 10.40
N PRO A 66 -5.64 -20.19 9.07
CA PRO A 66 -4.63 -19.55 8.25
C PRO A 66 -4.80 -18.02 8.26
N VAL A 67 -3.69 -17.31 8.07
CA VAL A 67 -3.66 -15.86 7.95
C VAL A 67 -3.24 -15.48 6.54
N PHE A 68 -3.93 -14.50 5.99
CA PHE A 68 -3.60 -13.84 4.73
C PHE A 68 -3.45 -12.34 4.95
N ILE A 69 -2.29 -11.79 4.61
CA ILE A 69 -2.02 -10.37 4.61
C ILE A 69 -2.38 -9.83 3.22
N GLY A 70 -3.60 -9.32 3.09
CA GLY A 70 -4.14 -8.85 1.81
C GLY A 70 -3.45 -7.60 1.27
N GLU A 71 -2.90 -6.77 2.15
CA GLU A 71 -2.13 -5.60 1.75
C GLU A 71 -1.01 -5.29 2.74
N PHE A 72 0.16 -4.94 2.20
CA PHE A 72 1.22 -4.28 2.94
C PHE A 72 2.17 -3.57 1.97
N GLY A 73 2.89 -2.57 2.45
CA GLY A 73 3.86 -1.82 1.67
C GLY A 73 4.39 -0.62 2.42
N ALA A 74 5.47 -0.04 1.91
CA ALA A 74 6.03 1.22 2.39
C ALA A 74 6.35 2.11 1.19
N GLY A 75 6.31 3.43 1.39
CA GLY A 75 6.71 4.37 0.35
C GLY A 75 8.20 4.27 0.07
N LEU A 76 8.57 3.89 -1.16
CA LEU A 76 9.95 3.63 -1.57
C LEU A 76 10.83 4.90 -1.59
N GLY A 77 10.25 6.09 -1.53
CA GLY A 77 10.98 7.34 -1.37
C GLY A 77 11.84 7.39 -0.09
N SER A 78 11.53 6.58 0.93
CA SER A 78 12.39 6.42 2.13
C SER A 78 13.66 5.60 1.86
N GLY A 79 13.85 5.11 0.64
CA GLY A 79 15.03 4.39 0.17
C GLY A 79 15.27 3.09 0.94
N GLU A 80 16.50 2.89 1.40
CA GLU A 80 16.92 1.68 2.14
C GLU A 80 16.04 1.39 3.36
N SER A 81 15.51 2.41 4.03
CA SER A 81 14.58 2.21 5.15
C SER A 81 13.29 1.50 4.73
N ALA A 82 12.73 1.84 3.56
CA ALA A 82 11.53 1.18 3.05
C ALA A 82 11.84 -0.27 2.66
N LEU A 83 12.93 -0.51 1.94
CA LEU A 83 13.37 -1.85 1.55
C LEU A 83 13.63 -2.71 2.78
N ARG A 84 14.27 -2.16 3.81
CA ARG A 84 14.52 -2.87 5.06
C ARG A 84 13.23 -3.21 5.79
N TRP A 85 12.26 -2.28 5.82
CA TRP A 85 10.94 -2.54 6.40
C TRP A 85 10.21 -3.66 5.67
N VAL A 86 10.21 -3.65 4.34
CA VAL A 86 9.56 -4.70 3.53
C VAL A 86 10.22 -6.05 3.79
N ASN A 87 11.56 -6.10 3.80
CA ASN A 87 12.30 -7.33 4.06
C ASN A 87 12.02 -7.90 5.45
N ASP A 88 12.10 -7.08 6.50
CA ASP A 88 11.82 -7.52 7.86
C ASP A 88 10.36 -7.99 8.00
N THR A 89 9.40 -7.28 7.39
CA THR A 89 7.98 -7.63 7.40
C THR A 89 7.70 -8.95 6.70
N VAL A 90 8.20 -9.15 5.47
CA VAL A 90 8.08 -10.42 4.72
C VAL A 90 8.71 -11.55 5.52
N SER A 91 9.92 -11.35 6.06
CA SER A 91 10.58 -12.38 6.87
C SER A 91 9.76 -12.81 8.09
N LEU A 92 8.99 -11.90 8.69
CA LEU A 92 8.12 -12.19 9.83
C LEU A 92 6.84 -12.91 9.40
N PHE A 93 6.27 -12.55 8.24
CA PHE A 93 5.14 -13.29 7.67
C PHE A 93 5.52 -14.74 7.38
N GLU A 94 6.67 -14.96 6.74
CA GLU A 94 7.21 -16.31 6.49
C GLU A 94 7.49 -17.06 7.80
N GLU A 95 8.11 -16.41 8.80
CA GLU A 95 8.36 -17.00 10.11
C GLU A 95 7.06 -17.46 10.81
N TYR A 96 5.95 -16.75 10.59
CA TYR A 96 4.64 -17.11 11.13
C TYR A 96 3.80 -18.02 10.21
N GLY A 97 4.25 -18.29 8.99
CA GLY A 97 3.49 -19.04 7.99
C GLY A 97 2.26 -18.28 7.47
N PHE A 98 2.33 -16.96 7.43
CA PHE A 98 1.28 -16.10 6.87
C PHE A 98 1.45 -16.00 5.36
N HIS A 99 0.36 -16.13 4.62
CA HIS A 99 0.34 -15.81 3.20
C HIS A 99 0.22 -14.30 3.03
N TRP A 100 0.71 -13.74 1.94
CA TRP A 100 0.70 -12.29 1.76
C TRP A 100 0.62 -11.87 0.29
N THR A 101 0.14 -10.64 0.07
CA THR A 101 0.19 -9.95 -1.22
C THR A 101 0.76 -8.55 -1.03
N TYR A 102 1.84 -8.25 -1.75
CA TYR A 102 2.48 -6.94 -1.71
C TYR A 102 1.69 -5.90 -2.50
N THR A 103 1.51 -4.72 -1.90
CA THR A 103 0.74 -3.61 -2.46
C THR A 103 1.70 -2.47 -2.83
N VAL A 104 1.74 -1.99 -4.08
CA VAL A 104 0.96 -2.36 -5.28
C VAL A 104 1.84 -2.97 -6.37
N TYR A 105 1.24 -3.74 -7.29
CA TYR A 105 1.93 -4.20 -8.49
C TYR A 105 2.43 -3.03 -9.35
N LYS A 106 1.59 -2.02 -9.58
CA LYS A 106 1.91 -0.83 -10.40
C LYS A 106 1.52 0.45 -9.67
N SER A 107 2.49 1.34 -9.51
CA SER A 107 2.29 2.70 -8.99
C SER A 107 2.53 3.71 -10.12
N PRO A 108 1.83 4.85 -10.15
CA PRO A 108 2.18 5.93 -11.05
C PRO A 108 3.51 6.60 -10.73
N TYR A 109 3.96 6.58 -9.47
CA TYR A 109 5.19 7.25 -9.04
C TYR A 109 6.22 6.26 -8.46
N PRO A 110 7.53 6.51 -8.68
CA PRO A 110 8.61 5.63 -8.23
C PRO A 110 8.79 5.59 -6.70
N ASP A 111 8.41 6.64 -6.00
CA ASP A 111 8.59 6.86 -4.56
C ASP A 111 7.44 6.29 -3.71
N MET A 112 6.35 5.86 -4.32
CA MET A 112 5.27 5.14 -3.64
C MET A 112 5.61 3.65 -3.46
N CYS A 113 4.66 2.83 -3.03
CA CYS A 113 4.88 1.41 -2.75
C CYS A 113 4.84 0.47 -3.97
N GLY A 114 4.88 0.98 -5.22
CA GLY A 114 4.71 0.13 -6.40
C GLY A 114 5.93 -0.69 -6.78
N LEU A 115 5.76 -1.97 -7.17
CA LEU A 115 6.85 -2.77 -7.76
C LEU A 115 7.26 -2.25 -9.15
N TYR A 116 6.27 -1.86 -9.94
CA TYR A 116 6.44 -1.20 -11.23
C TYR A 116 5.99 0.25 -11.15
N TYR A 117 6.64 1.11 -11.92
CA TYR A 117 6.29 2.53 -12.00
C TYR A 117 6.47 3.11 -13.41
N LEU A 118 5.83 4.25 -13.65
CA LEU A 118 5.96 4.99 -14.91
C LEU A 118 7.25 5.83 -14.91
N PRO A 119 7.95 5.97 -16.05
CA PRO A 119 9.03 6.95 -16.20
C PRO A 119 8.55 8.37 -15.87
N GLU A 120 9.41 9.21 -15.27
CA GLU A 120 9.04 10.56 -14.82
C GLU A 120 8.52 11.45 -15.96
N GLU A 121 9.12 11.31 -17.14
CA GLU A 121 8.76 12.00 -18.38
C GLU A 121 7.46 11.49 -19.01
N SER A 122 6.80 10.49 -18.40
CA SER A 122 5.57 9.94 -18.93
C SER A 122 4.49 11.04 -19.00
N PRO A 123 3.86 11.28 -20.17
CA PRO A 123 2.76 12.24 -20.28
C PRO A 123 1.56 11.87 -19.39
N TRP A 124 1.50 10.62 -18.92
CA TRP A 124 0.49 10.14 -17.99
C TRP A 124 0.73 10.57 -16.55
N ILE A 125 1.99 10.68 -16.11
CA ILE A 125 2.30 11.28 -14.81
C ILE A 125 1.81 12.73 -14.79
N MET A 126 2.04 13.49 -15.87
CA MET A 126 1.51 14.86 -16.00
C MET A 126 -0.02 14.90 -15.90
N MET A 127 -0.72 13.98 -16.58
CA MET A 127 -2.18 13.90 -16.51
C MET A 127 -2.69 13.51 -15.11
N LEU A 128 -2.05 12.53 -14.44
CA LEU A 128 -2.42 12.11 -13.09
C LEU A 128 -2.17 13.20 -12.05
N ASN A 129 -1.09 13.96 -12.19
CA ASN A 129 -0.83 15.15 -11.38
C ASN A 129 -1.97 16.17 -11.56
N ASN A 130 -2.40 16.42 -12.80
CA ASN A 130 -3.51 17.34 -13.06
C ASN A 130 -4.82 16.85 -12.43
N ILE A 131 -5.17 15.56 -12.55
CA ILE A 131 -6.41 15.00 -11.98
C ILE A 131 -6.35 14.96 -10.45
N SER A 132 -5.27 14.46 -9.85
CA SER A 132 -5.17 14.30 -8.40
C SER A 132 -5.28 15.64 -7.67
N ASN A 133 -4.65 16.70 -8.20
CA ASN A 133 -4.76 18.06 -7.66
C ASN A 133 -6.18 18.63 -7.75
N ILE A 134 -7.01 18.11 -8.65
CA ILE A 134 -8.39 18.58 -8.85
C ILE A 134 -9.37 17.82 -7.95
N VAL A 135 -9.23 16.49 -7.84
CA VAL A 135 -10.29 15.61 -7.32
C VAL A 135 -10.04 15.14 -5.86
N CYS A 136 -8.82 15.25 -5.35
CA CYS A 136 -8.49 14.77 -3.99
C CYS A 136 -8.62 15.86 -2.92
N GLU A 137 -9.86 16.16 -2.54
CA GLU A 137 -10.18 16.98 -1.37
C GLU A 137 -11.03 16.19 -0.36
N LYS A 138 -10.86 16.45 0.94
CA LYS A 138 -11.73 15.82 1.95
C LYS A 138 -13.16 16.30 1.71
N TYR A 139 -14.11 15.39 1.48
CA TYR A 139 -15.52 15.72 1.18
C TYR A 139 -16.12 16.80 2.11
N LYS A 140 -15.80 16.74 3.41
CA LYS A 140 -16.25 17.71 4.42
C LYS A 140 -15.75 19.16 4.22
N ASN A 141 -14.71 19.35 3.42
CA ASN A 141 -14.10 20.64 3.11
C ASN A 141 -14.59 21.21 1.77
N ILE A 142 -15.43 20.49 1.03
CA ILE A 142 -15.88 20.84 -0.32
C ILE A 142 -17.18 21.66 -0.21
N THR A 143 -17.18 22.89 -0.73
CA THR A 143 -18.38 23.73 -0.82
C THR A 143 -19.39 23.16 -1.83
N GLU A 144 -20.68 23.51 -1.73
CA GLU A 144 -21.69 23.03 -2.71
C GLU A 144 -21.33 23.44 -4.16
N ILE A 145 -20.83 24.67 -4.36
CA ILE A 145 -20.34 25.13 -5.66
C ILE A 145 -19.20 24.24 -6.17
N ARG A 146 -18.25 23.89 -5.29
CA ARG A 146 -17.12 23.03 -5.65
C ARG A 146 -17.57 21.60 -5.97
N LYS A 147 -18.65 21.11 -5.37
CA LYS A 147 -19.24 19.80 -5.73
C LYS A 147 -19.77 19.81 -7.16
N GLU A 148 -20.47 20.86 -7.57
CA GLU A 148 -20.97 20.99 -8.95
C GLU A 148 -19.81 21.04 -9.97
N GLU A 149 -18.76 21.82 -9.68
CA GLU A 149 -17.54 21.85 -10.49
C GLU A 149 -16.87 20.46 -10.58
N LEU A 150 -16.75 19.74 -9.46
CA LEU A 150 -16.17 18.39 -9.45
C LEU A 150 -17.01 17.39 -10.25
N ILE A 151 -18.34 17.49 -10.20
CA ILE A 151 -19.24 16.64 -10.99
C ILE A 151 -19.08 16.96 -12.48
N GLU A 152 -18.95 18.23 -12.87
CA GLU A 152 -18.68 18.62 -14.26
C GLU A 152 -17.31 18.10 -14.73
N ILE A 153 -16.28 18.21 -13.89
CA ILE A 153 -14.95 17.66 -14.18
C ILE A 153 -15.01 16.13 -14.32
N ILE A 154 -15.69 15.42 -13.42
CA ILE A 154 -15.85 13.96 -13.51
C ILE A 154 -16.61 13.58 -14.79
N ASN A 155 -17.64 14.34 -15.16
CA ASN A 155 -18.41 14.10 -16.38
C ASN A 155 -17.61 14.41 -17.66
N THR A 156 -16.63 15.33 -17.60
CA THR A 156 -15.70 15.61 -18.70
C THR A 156 -14.53 14.63 -18.75
N ILE A 157 -14.16 13.99 -17.64
CA ILE A 157 -13.32 12.79 -17.60
C ILE A 157 -14.12 11.64 -18.24
N ASN A 158 -14.16 11.64 -19.56
CA ASN A 158 -14.87 10.66 -20.36
C ASN A 158 -14.43 9.25 -19.94
N ILE A 159 -15.37 8.33 -19.71
CA ILE A 159 -15.09 6.91 -19.44
C ILE A 159 -14.10 6.32 -20.45
N ARG A 160 -14.06 6.84 -21.69
CA ARG A 160 -13.02 6.49 -22.69
C ARG A 160 -11.59 6.77 -22.21
N ASN A 161 -11.35 7.84 -21.46
CA ASN A 161 -10.05 8.16 -20.86
C ASN A 161 -9.70 7.21 -19.72
N ILE A 162 -10.66 6.74 -18.92
CA ILE A 162 -10.46 5.71 -17.89
C ILE A 162 -10.17 4.34 -18.53
N ILE A 163 -10.90 3.97 -19.59
CA ILE A 163 -10.66 2.75 -20.37
C ILE A 163 -9.30 2.80 -21.06
N LYS A 164 -8.90 3.97 -21.54
CA LYS A 164 -7.55 4.25 -22.03
C LYS A 164 -6.53 4.00 -20.92
N LEU A 165 -6.67 4.65 -19.77
CA LEU A 165 -5.77 4.51 -18.60
C LEU A 165 -5.57 3.04 -18.18
N THR A 166 -6.66 2.26 -18.12
CA THR A 166 -6.61 0.83 -17.77
C THR A 166 -5.96 -0.04 -18.85
N LYS A 167 -6.13 0.28 -20.14
CA LYS A 167 -5.37 -0.35 -21.22
C LYS A 167 -3.88 0.03 -21.16
N TYR A 168 -3.55 1.26 -20.79
CA TYR A 168 -2.17 1.77 -20.80
C TYR A 168 -1.31 1.27 -19.64
N LEU A 169 -1.87 1.16 -18.43
CA LEU A 169 -1.22 0.44 -17.35
C LEU A 169 -0.87 -1.00 -17.74
N ARG A 170 -1.45 -1.55 -18.83
CA ARG A 170 -1.08 -2.87 -19.37
C ARG A 170 -0.07 -2.82 -20.53
N THR A 171 0.08 -1.71 -21.26
CA THR A 171 0.83 -1.66 -22.53
C THR A 171 2.08 -0.80 -22.55
N GLU A 172 2.22 0.18 -21.66
CA GLU A 172 3.40 1.06 -21.60
C GLU A 172 4.62 0.36 -20.98
N GLU A 173 5.82 0.83 -21.31
CA GLU A 173 7.06 0.36 -20.69
C GLU A 173 7.11 0.88 -19.25
N HIS A 174 6.98 -0.03 -18.28
CA HIS A 174 7.09 0.30 -16.87
C HIS A 174 8.48 -0.01 -16.39
N LEU A 175 9.06 0.89 -15.61
CA LEU A 175 10.28 0.62 -14.87
C LEU A 175 9.95 -0.27 -13.67
N MET A 176 10.94 -1.03 -13.22
CA MET A 176 10.78 -2.03 -12.16
C MET A 176 11.78 -1.79 -11.04
N HIS A 177 11.30 -1.81 -9.80
CA HIS A 177 12.15 -1.77 -8.61
C HIS A 177 12.82 -3.13 -8.39
N LYS A 178 14.06 -3.28 -8.90
CA LYS A 178 14.80 -4.55 -8.87
C LYS A 178 15.13 -5.01 -7.44
N GLU A 179 15.48 -4.10 -6.55
CA GLU A 179 15.81 -4.44 -5.15
C GLU A 179 14.57 -4.93 -4.40
N LEU A 180 13.44 -4.25 -4.57
CA LEU A 180 12.16 -4.70 -4.04
C LEU A 180 11.77 -6.07 -4.60
N LEU A 181 11.94 -6.30 -5.90
CA LEU A 181 11.67 -7.61 -6.51
C LEU A 181 12.50 -8.72 -5.87
N ASN A 182 13.76 -8.46 -5.56
CA ASN A 182 14.64 -9.45 -4.93
C ASN A 182 14.21 -9.79 -3.49
N ILE A 183 13.57 -8.85 -2.79
CA ILE A 183 12.98 -9.11 -1.48
C ILE A 183 11.72 -9.97 -1.62
N LEU A 184 10.85 -9.63 -2.58
CA LEU A 184 9.55 -10.29 -2.76
C LEU A 184 9.62 -11.68 -3.42
N LYS A 185 10.80 -12.12 -3.87
CA LYS A 185 11.03 -13.44 -4.49
C LYS A 185 11.59 -14.49 -3.54
N GLN A 186 11.97 -14.09 -2.32
CA GLN A 186 12.51 -14.99 -1.30
C GLN A 186 11.42 -15.90 -0.77
#